data_AF-A0A920JDE2-F1
#
_entry.id   AF-A0A920JDE2-F1
#
_cell.length_a   1.000
_cell.length_b   1.000
_cell.length_c   1.000
_cell.angle_alpha   90.00
_cell.angle_beta   90.00
_cell.angle_gamma   90.00
#
_symmetry.space_group_name_H-M   'P 1'
#
loop_
_entity.id
_entity.type
_entity.pdbx_description
1 polymer ?
#
loop_
_entity_poly.entity_id
_entity_poly.type
_entity_poly.pdbx_seq_one_letter_code
_entity_poly.pdbx_strand_id
1 'polypeptide(L)' 'MFDIPIISVQDDVLKDIKNGNFLKSSLFGSEGPHIIENKNSIVAIYEPYNENKFKPQKVLI' A
#
# COMPACT_ATOMS: atom_id res chain seq x y z
N MET A 1 -0.03 9.66 18.92
CA MET A 1 -0.35 8.29 18.49
C MET A 1 -0.33 8.32 16.98
N PHE A 2 0.56 7.56 16.32
CA PHE A 2 0.62 7.54 14.86
C PHE A 2 -0.32 6.44 14.37
N ASP A 3 -1.55 6.81 14.04
CA ASP A 3 -2.53 5.89 13.46
C ASP A 3 -2.29 5.83 11.94
N ILE A 4 -1.36 4.97 11.52
CA ILE A 4 -1.14 4.68 10.10
C ILE A 4 -2.26 3.73 9.65
N PRO A 5 -3.12 4.11 8.68
CA PRO A 5 -4.22 3.25 8.27
C PRO A 5 -3.72 1.97 7.61
N ILE A 6 -4.45 0.88 7.83
CA ILE A 6 -4.17 -0.44 7.23
C ILE A 6 -5.19 -0.68 6.11
N ILE A 7 -4.71 -1.11 4.95
CA ILE A 7 -5.54 -1.51 3.82
C ILE A 7 -5.30 -2.99 3.55
N SER A 8 -6.36 -3.80 3.59
CA SER A 8 -6.31 -5.20 3.19
C SER A 8 -6.52 -5.31 1.68
N VAL A 9 -5.60 -5.98 0.97
CA VAL A 9 -5.65 -6.17 -0.48
C VAL A 9 -5.77 -7.64 -0.86
N GLN A 10 -6.29 -7.90 -2.06
CA GLN A 10 -6.40 -9.24 -2.63
C GLN A 10 -5.09 -9.69 -3.31
N ASP A 11 -5.04 -10.96 -3.69
CA ASP A 11 -3.84 -11.61 -4.25
C ASP A 11 -3.44 -11.08 -5.65
N ASP A 12 -4.35 -10.43 -6.35
CA ASP A 12 -4.07 -9.78 -7.63
C ASP A 12 -3.14 -8.58 -7.46
N VAL A 13 -3.34 -7.77 -6.42
CA VAL A 13 -2.50 -6.61 -6.09
C VAL A 13 -1.12 -7.04 -5.57
N LEU A 14 -1.01 -8.23 -5.00
CA LEU A 14 0.25 -8.76 -4.44
C LEU A 14 1.38 -8.81 -5.46
N LYS A 15 1.07 -9.13 -6.73
CA LYS A 15 2.09 -9.17 -7.80
C LYS A 15 2.68 -7.79 -8.06
N ASP A 16 1.85 -6.75 -8.06
CA ASP A 16 2.29 -5.37 -8.22
C ASP A 16 3.16 -4.93 -7.03
N ILE A 17 2.76 -5.30 -5.82
CA ILE A 17 3.52 -4.99 -4.60
C ILE A 17 4.91 -5.63 -4.63
N LYS A 18 5.01 -6.91 -4.99
CA LYS A 18 6.30 -7.63 -5.08
C LYS A 18 7.28 -6.98 -6.07
N ASN A 19 6.76 -6.39 -7.14
CA ASN A 19 7.58 -5.73 -8.15
C ASN A 19 7.90 -4.27 -7.82
N GLY A 20 7.44 -3.76 -6.68
CA GLY A 20 7.62 -2.35 -6.30
C GLY A 20 6.84 -1.39 -7.21
N ASN A 21 5.72 -1.83 -7.77
CA ASN A 21 4.90 -1.00 -8.64
C ASN A 21 4.18 0.09 -7.84
N PHE A 22 3.81 1.17 -8.52
CA PHE A 22 2.90 2.17 -7.96
C PHE A 22 1.49 1.61 -7.90
N LEU A 23 0.75 1.96 -6.85
CA LEU A 23 -0.65 1.61 -6.69
C LEU A 23 -1.53 2.84 -6.94
N LYS A 24 -2.76 2.63 -7.41
CA LYS A 24 -3.72 3.72 -7.68
C LYS A 24 -4.21 4.33 -6.37
N SER A 25 -4.34 5.65 -6.31
CA SER A 25 -4.88 6.36 -5.13
C SER A 25 -6.27 5.88 -4.73
N SER A 26 -7.08 5.36 -5.66
CA SER A 26 -8.40 4.78 -5.37
C SER A 26 -8.39 3.58 -4.40
N LEU A 27 -7.23 2.94 -4.18
CA LEU A 27 -7.07 1.90 -3.16
C LEU A 27 -6.92 2.48 -1.74
N PHE A 28 -6.61 3.77 -1.64
CA PHE A 28 -6.26 4.46 -0.40
C PHE A 28 -7.39 5.43 -0.05
N GLY A 29 -7.98 5.27 1.13
CA GLY A 29 -9.12 6.08 1.59
C GLY A 29 -8.73 7.46 2.14
N SER A 30 -7.44 7.79 2.18
CA SER A 30 -6.91 9.04 2.72
C SER A 30 -5.55 9.36 2.14
N GLU A 31 -5.13 10.61 2.26
CA GLU A 31 -3.74 11.02 2.07
C GLU A 31 -2.87 10.58 3.26
N GLY A 32 -1.58 10.37 3.02
CA GLY A 32 -0.59 9.94 4.01
C GLY A 32 -0.13 8.49 3.82
N PRO A 33 0.83 8.00 4.63
CA PRO A 33 1.31 6.62 4.52
C PRO A 33 0.25 5.59 4.91
N HIS A 34 0.30 4.40 4.30
CA HIS A 34 -0.56 3.25 4.62
C HIS A 34 0.25 1.97 4.73
N ILE A 35 -0.18 1.12 5.66
CA ILE A 35 0.27 -0.26 5.75
C ILE A 35 -0.60 -1.10 4.84
N ILE A 36 0.02 -1.94 4.01
CA ILE A 36 -0.68 -2.89 3.17
C ILE A 36 -0.65 -4.26 3.83
N GLU A 37 -1.82 -4.87 3.96
CA GLU A 37 -2.02 -6.22 4.49
C GLU A 37 -2.58 -7.14 3.40
N ASN A 38 -2.11 -8.38 3.35
CA ASN A 38 -2.78 -9.46 2.62
C ASN A 38 -2.84 -10.69 3.53
N LYS A 39 -4.03 -11.29 3.67
CA LYS A 39 -4.24 -12.50 4.50
C LYS A 39 -3.61 -12.41 5.89
N ASN A 40 -3.90 -11.32 6.61
CA ASN A 40 -3.40 -11.04 7.96
C ASN A 40 -1.88 -10.91 8.08
N SER A 41 -1.18 -10.69 6.96
CA SER A 41 0.26 -10.44 6.92
C SER A 41 0.53 -9.05 6.36
N ILE A 42 1.38 -8.28 7.04
CA ILE A 42 1.84 -6.99 6.54
C ILE A 42 2.84 -7.23 5.41
N VAL A 43 2.57 -6.70 4.22
CA VAL A 43 3.35 -6.98 3.01
C VAL A 43 4.11 -5.79 2.46
N ALA A 44 3.68 -4.56 2.77
CA ALA A 44 4.35 -3.35 2.34
C ALA A 44 3.89 -2.11 3.11
N ILE A 45 4.63 -1.02 2.96
CA ILE A 45 4.25 0.34 3.34
C ILE A 45 4.27 1.19 2.07
N TYR A 46 3.21 1.94 1.83
CA TYR A 46 3.07 2.85 0.70
C TYR A 46 2.89 4.28 1.20
N GLU A 47 3.35 5.26 0.43
CA GLU A 47 3.15 6.68 0.69
C GLU A 47 2.64 7.40 -0.57
N PRO A 48 1.94 8.55 -0.42
CA PRO A 48 1.46 9.31 -1.55
C PRO A 48 2.63 9.75 -2.44
N TYR A 49 2.42 9.70 -3.75
CA TYR A 49 3.38 10.19 -4.73
C TYR A 49 2.83 11.35 -5.54
N ASN A 50 1.59 11.21 -6.01
CA ASN A 50 0.81 12.27 -6.64
C ASN A 50 -0.69 11.97 -6.48
N GLU A 51 -1.53 12.87 -7.00
CA GLU A 51 -3.00 12.78 -6.96
C GLU A 51 -3.58 11.41 -7.39
N ASN A 52 -2.87 10.66 -8.22
CA ASN A 52 -3.38 9.42 -8.81
C ASN A 52 -2.65 8.17 -8.29
N LYS A 53 -1.54 8.31 -7.56
CA LYS A 53 -0.64 7.20 -7.27
C LYS A 53 0.02 7.28 -5.90
N PHE A 54 0.20 6.10 -5.34
CA PHE A 54 1.03 5.83 -4.17
C PHE A 54 2.25 5.03 -4.62
N LYS A 55 3.40 5.31 -4.03
CA LYS A 55 4.65 4.59 -4.29
C LYS A 55 5.00 3.69 -3.10
N PRO A 56 5.68 2.57 -3.33
CA PRO A 56 6.19 1.77 -2.22
C PRO A 56 7.27 2.55 -1.47
N GLN A 57 7.07 2.70 -0.16
CA GLN A 57 8.12 3.13 0.74
C GLN A 57 8.98 1.94 1.16
N LYS A 58 8.35 0.78 1.39
CA LYS A 58 9.02 -0.49 1.73
C LYS A 58 8.19 -1.69 1.31
N VAL A 59 8.82 -2.67 0.68
CA VAL A 59 8.24 -3.98 0.38
C VAL A 59 8.83 -5.01 1.35
N LEU A 60 8.00 -5.93 1.86
CA LEU A 60 8.36 -6.88 2.92
C LEU A 60 8.22 -8.36 2.50
N ILE A 61 7.88 -8.60 1.23
CA ILE A 61 7.59 -9.92 0.63
C ILE A 61 8.40 -10.18 -0.62
#